data_AF-A0A182WEC4-F1
#
_entry.id   AF-A0A182WEC4-F1
#
_cell.length_a   1.000
_cell.length_b   1.000
_cell.length_c   1.000
_cell.angle_alpha   90.00
_cell.angle_beta   90.00
_cell.angle_gamma   90.00
#
_symmetry.space_group_name_H-M   'P 1'
#
loop_
_entity.id
_entity.type
_entity.pdbx_description
1 polymer ?
#
loop_
_entity_poly.entity_id
_entity_poly.type
_entity_poly.pdbx_seq_one_letter_code
_entity_poly.pdbx_strand_id
1 'polypeptide(L)'
;MKQACPKYDHKIRAVAGDCMQPGLGISSSDREVLTENVNIVFHLAATVRFDEKMKTAMQINVKACRDVLDLCHDMKQLKSVIYVSTAYTQCPQNVVDERFYDPPMESEKMIHLADCVTDGMIEKITPILLDKWPNTYTFTKAIAEDVVRKNSRGMPVGMFRPGIGSHPDTHAPTISTSSAAT
;
A
#
# COMPACT_ATOMS: atom_id res chain seq x y z
N MET A 1 -14.92 0.03 -21.38
CA MET A 1 -15.65 -0.93 -20.51
C MET A 1 -17.11 -1.09 -20.89
N LYS A 2 -17.96 -0.06 -20.84
CA LYS A 2 -19.41 -0.17 -21.14
C LYS A 2 -19.73 -0.80 -22.51
N GLN A 3 -18.96 -0.47 -23.55
CA GLN A 3 -19.12 -1.05 -24.89
C GLN A 3 -18.62 -2.51 -25.00
N ALA A 4 -17.61 -2.89 -24.21
CA ALA A 4 -16.97 -4.21 -24.28
C ALA A 4 -17.59 -5.24 -23.32
N CYS A 5 -18.20 -4.80 -22.22
CA CYS A 5 -18.88 -5.66 -21.25
C CYS A 5 -20.20 -4.99 -20.78
N PRO A 6 -21.31 -5.22 -21.50
CA PRO A 6 -22.58 -4.50 -21.28
C PRO A 6 -23.25 -4.70 -19.91
N LYS A 7 -22.75 -5.62 -19.06
CA LYS A 7 -23.26 -5.92 -17.70
C LYS A 7 -22.13 -5.97 -16.66
N TYR A 8 -21.12 -5.13 -16.81
CA TYR A 8 -19.94 -5.13 -15.94
C TYR A 8 -20.30 -4.86 -14.46
N ASP A 9 -21.34 -4.08 -14.22
CA ASP A 9 -21.87 -3.71 -12.92
C ASP A 9 -22.40 -4.92 -12.13
N HIS A 10 -22.91 -5.94 -12.81
CA HIS A 10 -23.30 -7.21 -12.16
C HIS A 10 -22.10 -7.98 -11.58
N LYS A 11 -20.86 -7.64 -12.00
CA LYS A 11 -19.62 -8.24 -11.48
C LYS A 11 -19.03 -7.43 -10.33
N ILE A 12 -19.67 -6.32 -9.95
CA ILE A 12 -19.19 -5.43 -8.91
C ILE A 12 -20.10 -5.59 -7.69
N ARG A 13 -19.50 -5.97 -6.57
CA ARG A 13 -20.13 -5.90 -5.25
C ARG A 13 -19.35 -4.90 -4.41
N ALA A 14 -20.00 -3.82 -4.03
CA ALA A 14 -19.42 -2.88 -3.08
C ALA A 14 -19.49 -3.47 -1.67
N VAL A 15 -18.41 -3.31 -0.91
CA VAL A 15 -18.35 -3.60 0.53
C VAL A 15 -18.01 -2.30 1.22
N ALA A 16 -18.82 -1.91 2.21
CA ALA A 16 -18.54 -0.73 3.02
C ALA A 16 -17.35 -1.02 3.95
N GLY A 17 -16.44 -0.07 4.05
CA GLY A 17 -15.26 -0.15 4.92
C GLY A 17 -14.52 1.18 4.97
N ASP A 18 -13.68 1.33 5.99
CA ASP A 18 -12.86 2.50 6.26
C ASP A 18 -11.53 2.07 6.90
N CYS A 19 -10.41 2.44 6.29
CA CYS A 19 -9.06 2.15 6.79
C CYS A 19 -8.75 2.86 8.12
N MET A 20 -9.55 3.85 8.50
CA MET A 20 -9.44 4.52 9.81
C MET A 20 -10.10 3.72 10.93
N GLN A 21 -10.92 2.72 10.61
CA GLN A 21 -11.65 1.92 11.59
C GLN A 21 -10.94 0.59 11.87
N PRO A 22 -11.05 0.05 13.10
CA PRO A 22 -10.56 -1.28 13.42
C PRO A 22 -11.15 -2.34 12.47
N GLY A 23 -10.32 -3.27 11.99
CA GLY A 23 -10.79 -4.34 11.09
C GLY A 23 -11.36 -3.80 9.78
N LEU A 24 -10.86 -2.64 9.34
CA LEU A 24 -11.29 -1.93 8.13
C LEU A 24 -12.74 -1.46 8.16
N GLY A 25 -13.41 -1.44 9.32
CA GLY A 25 -14.82 -1.04 9.44
C GLY A 25 -15.79 -1.93 8.64
N ILE A 26 -15.37 -3.13 8.25
CA ILE A 26 -16.17 -4.07 7.47
C ILE A 26 -17.17 -4.77 8.40
N SER A 27 -18.42 -4.90 7.95
CA SER A 27 -19.45 -5.63 8.70
C SER A 27 -19.08 -7.11 8.85
N SER A 28 -19.50 -7.76 9.95
CA SER A 28 -19.23 -9.19 10.14
C SER A 28 -19.76 -10.05 8.98
N SER A 29 -20.93 -9.70 8.42
CA SER A 29 -21.52 -10.40 7.27
C SER A 29 -20.71 -10.24 5.99
N ASP A 30 -20.17 -9.05 5.71
CA ASP A 30 -19.30 -8.88 4.53
C ASP A 30 -17.93 -9.51 4.75
N ARG A 31 -17.40 -9.48 5.98
CA ARG A 31 -16.15 -10.16 6.32
C ARG A 31 -16.24 -11.65 6.03
N GLU A 32 -17.34 -12.30 6.44
CA GLU A 32 -17.60 -13.72 6.14
C GLU A 32 -17.65 -13.97 4.62
N VAL A 33 -18.37 -13.14 3.87
CA VAL A 33 -18.39 -13.26 2.40
C VAL A 33 -16.99 -13.16 1.81
N LEU A 34 -16.17 -12.22 2.27
CA LEU A 34 -14.80 -12.04 1.78
C LEU A 34 -13.92 -13.27 2.12
N THR A 35 -13.99 -13.77 3.35
CA THR A 35 -13.18 -14.92 3.79
C THR A 35 -13.55 -16.21 3.08
N GLU A 36 -14.83 -16.42 2.76
CA GLU A 36 -15.29 -17.63 2.06
C GLU A 36 -15.00 -17.61 0.55
N ASN A 37 -15.09 -16.44 -0.10
CA ASN A 37 -15.22 -16.36 -1.56
C ASN A 37 -14.07 -15.67 -2.30
N VAL A 38 -13.20 -14.91 -1.61
CA VAL A 38 -12.13 -14.17 -2.30
C VAL A 38 -10.92 -15.06 -2.56
N ASN A 39 -10.45 -15.05 -3.81
CA ASN A 39 -9.25 -15.79 -4.22
C ASN A 39 -8.04 -14.89 -4.50
N ILE A 40 -8.27 -13.65 -4.92
CA ILE A 40 -7.20 -12.73 -5.31
C ILE A 40 -7.49 -11.36 -4.69
N VAL A 41 -6.50 -10.81 -4.01
CA VAL A 41 -6.61 -9.49 -3.37
C VAL A 41 -5.65 -8.54 -4.04
N PHE A 42 -6.16 -7.37 -4.44
CA PHE A 42 -5.34 -6.23 -4.83
C PHE A 42 -5.46 -5.17 -3.75
N HIS A 43 -4.40 -4.96 -2.97
CA HIS A 43 -4.38 -3.94 -1.92
C HIS A 43 -3.73 -2.65 -2.45
N LEU A 44 -4.59 -1.68 -2.81
CA LEU A 44 -4.20 -0.34 -3.29
C LEU A 44 -4.57 0.79 -2.32
N ALA A 45 -5.34 0.48 -1.26
CA ALA A 45 -5.84 1.50 -0.34
C ALA A 45 -4.66 2.19 0.37
N ALA A 46 -4.56 3.50 0.18
CA ALA A 46 -3.56 4.36 0.77
C ALA A 46 -4.03 5.82 0.70
N THR A 47 -3.58 6.66 1.63
CA THR A 47 -3.53 8.10 1.42
C THR A 47 -2.23 8.43 0.68
N VAL A 48 -2.36 9.09 -0.47
CA VAL A 48 -1.25 9.49 -1.35
C VAL A 48 -0.88 10.97 -1.21
N ARG A 49 -1.48 11.67 -0.24
CA ARG A 49 -1.20 13.07 0.03
C ARG A 49 0.18 13.21 0.66
N PHE A 50 1.02 14.07 0.09
CA PHE A 50 2.39 14.28 0.57
C PHE A 50 2.45 15.09 1.87
N ASP A 51 1.39 15.82 2.19
CA ASP A 51 1.21 16.66 3.37
C ASP A 51 0.23 16.06 4.39
N GLU A 52 -0.11 14.77 4.25
CA GLU A 52 -0.98 14.08 5.21
C GLU A 52 -0.36 14.07 6.61
N LYS A 53 -1.19 14.26 7.64
CA LYS A 53 -0.75 14.17 9.03
C LYS A 53 -0.16 12.78 9.31
N MET A 54 0.97 12.73 10.00
CA MET A 54 1.70 11.48 10.27
C MET A 54 0.81 10.39 10.88
N LYS A 55 -0.04 10.72 11.87
CA LYS A 55 -0.96 9.77 12.48
C LYS A 55 -1.99 9.20 11.50
N THR A 56 -2.62 10.05 10.70
CA THR A 56 -3.56 9.63 9.66
C THR A 56 -2.88 8.74 8.62
N ALA A 57 -1.70 9.14 8.15
CA ALA A 57 -0.91 8.35 7.20
C ALA A 57 -0.49 7.00 7.79
N MET A 58 -0.09 6.94 9.05
CA MET A 58 0.22 5.69 9.76
C MET A 58 -1.00 4.79 9.90
N GLN A 59 -2.17 5.35 10.22
CA GLN A 59 -3.41 4.59 10.32
C GLN A 59 -3.79 3.97 8.96
N ILE A 60 -3.82 4.77 7.90
CA ILE A 60 -4.29 4.34 6.58
C ILE A 60 -3.26 3.48 5.84
N ASN A 61 -1.98 3.90 5.81
CA ASN A 61 -0.99 3.23 4.97
C ASN A 61 -0.34 2.03 5.66
N VAL A 62 -0.23 2.04 6.99
CA VAL A 62 0.51 1.03 7.75
C VAL A 62 -0.42 0.10 8.52
N LYS A 63 -1.26 0.62 9.41
CA LYS A 63 -2.14 -0.24 10.22
C LYS A 63 -3.23 -0.91 9.39
N ALA A 64 -3.92 -0.18 8.52
CA ALA A 64 -4.88 -0.81 7.63
C ALA A 64 -4.23 -1.80 6.64
N CYS A 65 -2.95 -1.63 6.28
CA CYS A 65 -2.22 -2.67 5.55
C CYS A 65 -2.09 -3.96 6.36
N ARG A 66 -1.83 -3.86 7.67
CA ARG A 66 -1.84 -5.01 8.59
C ARG A 66 -3.23 -5.63 8.65
N ASP A 67 -4.27 -4.83 8.87
CA ASP A 67 -5.65 -5.31 8.96
C ASP A 67 -6.11 -6.00 7.66
N VAL A 68 -5.68 -5.52 6.49
CA VAL A 68 -5.92 -6.19 5.20
C VAL A 68 -5.20 -7.54 5.12
N LEU A 69 -3.94 -7.63 5.56
CA LEU A 69 -3.21 -8.89 5.56
C LEU A 69 -3.81 -9.90 6.56
N ASP A 70 -4.26 -9.43 7.71
CA ASP A 70 -4.98 -10.26 8.69
C ASP A 70 -6.30 -10.79 8.11
N LEU A 71 -7.06 -9.94 7.40
CA LEU A 71 -8.24 -10.39 6.66
C LEU A 71 -7.89 -11.43 5.57
N CYS A 72 -6.79 -11.22 4.84
CA CYS A 72 -6.34 -12.16 3.82
C CYS A 72 -5.93 -13.51 4.44
N HIS A 73 -5.36 -13.51 5.65
CA HIS A 73 -4.98 -14.73 6.35
C HIS A 73 -6.19 -15.64 6.63
N ASP A 74 -7.35 -15.03 6.89
CA ASP A 74 -8.61 -15.75 7.12
C ASP A 74 -9.30 -16.23 5.83
N MET A 75 -8.80 -15.87 4.63
CA MET A 75 -9.41 -16.26 3.37
C MET A 75 -9.10 -17.72 3.00
N LYS A 76 -10.15 -18.55 2.96
CA LYS A 76 -10.02 -20.01 2.75
C LYS A 76 -9.52 -20.42 1.37
N GLN A 77 -9.68 -19.55 0.38
CA GLN A 77 -9.37 -19.85 -1.02
C GLN A 77 -8.35 -18.89 -1.63
N LEU A 78 -7.53 -18.25 -0.78
CA LEU A 78 -6.54 -17.26 -1.20
C LEU A 78 -5.48 -17.90 -2.12
N LYS A 79 -5.33 -17.32 -3.32
CA LYS A 79 -4.37 -17.71 -4.35
C LYS A 79 -3.30 -16.65 -4.58
N SER A 80 -3.61 -15.37 -4.36
CA SER A 80 -2.64 -14.28 -4.53
C SER A 80 -3.06 -13.02 -3.77
N VAL A 81 -2.08 -12.31 -3.22
CA VAL A 81 -2.24 -10.93 -2.75
C VAL A 81 -1.22 -10.07 -3.49
N ILE A 82 -1.69 -9.01 -4.13
CA ILE A 82 -0.84 -7.99 -4.74
C ILE A 82 -0.89 -6.74 -3.88
N TYR A 83 0.20 -6.45 -3.20
CA TYR A 83 0.39 -5.19 -2.49
C TYR A 83 0.94 -4.14 -3.46
N VAL A 84 0.22 -3.03 -3.62
CA VAL A 84 0.68 -1.90 -4.42
C VAL A 84 1.39 -0.90 -3.53
N SER A 85 2.71 -0.90 -3.61
CA SER A 85 3.60 0.07 -2.96
C SER A 85 3.84 1.27 -3.89
N THR A 86 5.05 1.81 -3.93
CA THR A 86 5.48 2.86 -4.86
C THR A 86 6.99 2.77 -5.10
N ALA A 87 7.46 3.13 -6.28
CA ALA A 87 8.89 3.20 -6.59
C ALA A 87 9.64 4.23 -5.72
N TYR A 88 8.92 5.14 -5.05
CA TYR A 88 9.48 6.20 -4.22
C TYR A 88 9.69 5.82 -2.74
N THR A 89 9.36 4.59 -2.32
CA THR A 89 9.61 4.13 -0.93
C THR A 89 11.09 4.18 -0.58
N GLN A 90 11.95 3.92 -1.57
CA GLN A 90 13.40 3.89 -1.44
C GLN A 90 14.08 5.15 -2.00
N CYS A 91 13.37 6.29 -2.10
CA CYS A 91 13.93 7.54 -2.63
C CYS A 91 15.19 8.10 -1.93
N PRO A 92 15.55 7.72 -0.68
CA PRO A 92 16.88 8.05 -0.14
C PRO A 92 18.06 7.33 -0.80
N GLN A 93 17.81 6.31 -1.64
CA GLN A 93 18.85 5.53 -2.32
C GLN A 93 18.97 5.97 -3.78
N ASN A 94 20.19 5.94 -4.31
CA ASN A 94 20.47 6.24 -5.71
C ASN A 94 20.14 5.07 -6.66
N VAL A 95 20.24 3.84 -6.16
CA VAL A 95 20.01 2.61 -6.91
C VAL A 95 19.07 1.73 -6.09
N VAL A 96 18.01 1.25 -6.74
CA VAL A 96 16.94 0.48 -6.09
C VAL A 96 16.70 -0.81 -6.87
N ASP A 97 17.10 -1.93 -6.28
CA ASP A 97 16.81 -3.29 -6.74
C ASP A 97 15.44 -3.80 -6.25
N GLU A 98 14.91 -4.83 -6.91
CA GLU A 98 13.68 -5.54 -6.52
C GLU A 98 13.91 -6.47 -5.32
N ARG A 99 14.03 -5.88 -4.13
CA ARG A 99 14.14 -6.59 -2.85
C ARG A 99 13.36 -5.87 -1.75
N PHE A 100 13.26 -6.51 -0.59
CA PHE A 100 12.88 -5.83 0.64
C PHE A 100 14.07 -5.03 1.19
N TYR A 101 13.79 -3.82 1.66
CA TYR A 101 14.76 -2.96 2.34
C TYR A 101 14.43 -2.87 3.82
N ASP A 102 15.42 -2.52 4.63
CA ASP A 102 15.18 -2.15 6.02
C ASP A 102 14.32 -0.88 6.06
N PRO A 103 13.26 -0.86 6.89
CA PRO A 103 12.39 0.30 6.97
C PRO A 103 13.08 1.47 7.67
N PRO A 104 12.58 2.72 7.49
CA PRO A 104 13.05 3.88 8.25
C PRO A 104 13.01 3.65 9.77
N MET A 105 11.95 2.96 10.21
CA MET A 105 11.73 2.48 11.56
C MET A 105 10.92 1.20 11.48
N GLU A 106 11.19 0.25 12.37
CA GLU A 106 10.40 -0.97 12.49
C GLU A 106 8.90 -0.68 12.64
N SER A 107 8.07 -1.36 11.85
CA SER A 107 6.63 -1.10 11.75
C SER A 107 5.91 -1.13 13.10
N GLU A 108 6.13 -2.15 13.91
CA GLU A 108 5.48 -2.29 15.23
C GLU A 108 5.88 -1.17 16.21
N LYS A 109 7.14 -0.72 16.17
CA LYS A 109 7.59 0.42 16.99
C LYS A 109 6.93 1.72 16.54
N MET A 110 6.83 1.95 15.23
CA MET A 110 6.19 3.15 14.70
C MET A 110 4.68 3.16 14.93
N ILE A 111 4.03 2.00 14.84
CA ILE A 111 2.62 1.80 15.21
C ILE A 111 2.41 2.16 16.68
N HIS A 112 3.22 1.59 17.59
CA HIS A 112 3.14 1.89 19.01
C HIS A 112 3.39 3.37 19.33
N LEU A 113 4.39 3.98 18.70
CA LEU A 113 4.66 5.41 18.84
C LEU A 113 3.42 6.22 18.44
N ALA A 114 2.85 5.95 17.26
CA ALA A 114 1.68 6.66 16.77
C ALA A 114 0.46 6.51 17.69
N ASP A 115 0.31 5.38 18.39
CA ASP A 115 -0.77 5.15 19.36
C ASP A 115 -0.57 5.89 20.68
N CYS A 116 0.66 6.02 21.16
CA CYS A 116 0.95 6.57 22.48
C CYS A 116 1.09 8.11 22.50
N VAL A 117 1.43 8.73 21.37
CA VAL A 117 1.66 10.19 21.33
C VAL A 117 0.39 10.96 20.95
N THR A 118 0.31 12.23 21.33
CA THR A 118 -0.77 13.12 20.86
C THR A 118 -0.48 13.64 19.45
N ASP A 119 -1.52 14.16 18.78
CA ASP A 119 -1.38 14.72 17.42
C ASP A 119 -0.38 15.88 17.41
N GLY A 120 -0.48 16.80 18.38
CA GLY A 120 0.48 17.91 18.48
C GLY A 120 1.91 17.47 18.80
N MET A 121 2.10 16.32 19.47
CA MET A 121 3.45 15.80 19.73
C MET A 121 4.03 15.10 18.51
N ILE A 122 3.24 14.29 17.80
CA ILE A 122 3.72 13.62 16.59
C ILE A 122 4.06 14.62 15.48
N GLU A 123 3.27 15.68 15.34
CA GLU A 123 3.52 16.75 14.37
C GLU A 123 4.85 17.45 14.64
N LYS A 124 5.19 17.71 15.92
CA LYS A 124 6.47 18.32 16.30
C LYS A 124 7.68 17.44 16.01
N ILE A 125 7.55 16.12 16.16
CA ILE A 125 8.65 15.18 15.90
C ILE A 125 8.68 14.66 14.45
N THR A 126 7.62 14.90 13.66
CA THR A 126 7.51 14.42 12.27
C THR A 126 8.72 14.80 11.41
N PRO A 127 9.26 16.04 11.45
CA PRO A 127 10.46 16.38 10.68
C PRO A 127 11.69 15.54 11.05
N ILE A 128 11.80 15.12 12.32
CA ILE A 128 12.88 14.26 12.82
C ILE A 128 12.67 12.82 12.35
N LEU A 129 11.43 12.34 12.39
CA LEU A 129 11.07 10.99 11.95
C LEU A 129 11.28 10.78 10.45
N LEU A 130 10.93 11.79 9.64
CA LEU A 130 11.08 11.73 8.19
C LEU A 130 12.55 11.58 7.79
N ASP A 131 13.48 12.24 8.50
CA ASP A 131 14.92 12.20 8.22
C ASP A 131 15.21 12.42 6.72
N LYS A 132 15.52 11.35 5.98
CA LYS A 132 15.85 11.40 4.54
C LYS A 132 14.63 11.31 3.62
N TRP A 133 13.46 10.93 4.14
CA TRP A 133 12.24 10.82 3.33
C TRP A 133 11.62 12.21 3.12
N PRO A 134 11.29 12.56 1.87
CA PRO A 134 10.85 13.91 1.53
C PRO A 134 9.43 14.22 2.01
N ASN A 135 8.62 13.21 2.36
CA ASN A 135 7.23 13.38 2.75
C ASN A 135 6.66 12.18 3.51
N THR A 136 5.51 12.38 4.16
CA THR A 136 4.82 11.36 4.97
C THR A 136 4.34 10.18 4.15
N TYR A 137 3.97 10.38 2.87
CA TYR A 137 3.55 9.31 1.98
C TYR A 137 4.65 8.27 1.74
N THR A 138 5.80 8.70 1.23
CA THR A 138 6.93 7.80 0.92
C THR A 138 7.47 7.12 2.17
N PHE A 139 7.53 7.84 3.29
CA PHE A 139 7.90 7.32 4.60
C PHE A 139 6.96 6.21 5.08
N THR A 140 5.65 6.48 5.10
CA THR A 140 4.66 5.50 5.58
C THR A 140 4.51 4.31 4.64
N LYS A 141 4.67 4.49 3.32
CA LYS A 141 4.72 3.36 2.37
C LYS A 141 5.96 2.49 2.59
N ALA A 142 7.13 3.06 2.89
CA ALA A 142 8.31 2.29 3.24
C ALA A 142 8.10 1.45 4.53
N ILE A 143 7.42 2.01 5.53
CA ILE A 143 7.05 1.26 6.74
C ILE A 143 6.01 0.18 6.45
N ALA A 144 5.05 0.45 5.56
CA ALA A 144 4.03 -0.52 5.18
C ALA A 144 4.65 -1.72 4.42
N GLU A 145 5.73 -1.52 3.66
CA GLU A 145 6.48 -2.65 3.09
C GLU A 145 7.08 -3.57 4.17
N ASP A 146 7.45 -3.04 5.35
CA ASP A 146 7.87 -3.85 6.51
C ASP A 146 6.72 -4.67 7.10
N VAL A 147 5.51 -4.10 7.15
CA VAL A 147 4.29 -4.84 7.52
C VAL A 147 4.06 -5.99 6.55
N VAL A 148 4.10 -5.73 5.24
CA VAL A 148 3.95 -6.78 4.23
C VAL A 148 5.00 -7.87 4.43
N ARG A 149 6.27 -7.51 4.58
CA ARG A 149 7.38 -8.45 4.80
C ARG A 149 7.18 -9.36 6.00
N LYS A 150 6.65 -8.83 7.11
CA LYS A 150 6.48 -9.55 8.39
C LYS A 150 5.19 -10.36 8.44
N ASN A 151 4.09 -9.82 7.91
CA ASN A 151 2.75 -10.39 8.03
C ASN A 151 2.37 -11.30 6.85
N SER A 152 3.15 -11.34 5.76
CA SER A 152 2.87 -12.20 4.60
C SER A 152 3.33 -13.66 4.75
N ARG A 153 3.82 -14.08 5.91
CA ARG A 153 4.40 -15.44 6.07
C ARG A 153 3.33 -16.51 5.81
N GLY A 154 3.58 -17.37 4.82
CA GLY A 154 2.64 -18.42 4.42
C GLY A 154 1.57 -17.96 3.42
N MET A 155 1.61 -16.70 2.97
CA MET A 155 0.68 -16.17 1.96
C MET A 155 1.38 -15.95 0.60
N PRO A 156 0.68 -16.15 -0.53
CA PRO A 156 1.20 -15.90 -1.87
C PRO A 156 1.19 -14.40 -2.21
N VAL A 157 2.11 -13.63 -1.61
CA VAL A 157 2.15 -12.17 -1.74
C VAL A 157 3.17 -11.71 -2.79
N GLY A 158 2.73 -10.88 -3.73
CA GLY A 158 3.57 -10.09 -4.62
C GLY A 158 3.51 -8.61 -4.26
N MET A 159 4.62 -7.89 -4.44
CA MET A 159 4.71 -6.45 -4.24
C MET A 159 4.97 -5.75 -5.58
N PHE A 160 4.16 -4.76 -5.90
CA PHE A 160 4.30 -3.94 -7.09
C PHE A 160 4.63 -2.48 -6.69
N ARG A 161 5.71 -1.93 -7.22
CA ARG A 161 6.17 -0.54 -6.96
C ARG A 161 5.97 0.33 -8.21
N PRO A 162 4.77 0.89 -8.44
CA PRO A 162 4.54 1.80 -9.55
C PRO A 162 5.36 3.08 -9.41
N GLY A 163 5.90 3.56 -10.53
CA GLY A 163 6.42 4.92 -10.69
C GLY A 163 5.32 5.90 -11.13
N ILE A 164 5.69 7.15 -11.41
CA ILE A 164 4.78 8.12 -12.05
C ILE A 164 4.51 7.66 -13.49
N GLY A 165 3.24 7.38 -13.79
CA GLY A 165 2.79 7.24 -15.17
C GLY A 165 2.53 8.62 -15.77
N SER A 166 3.40 9.10 -16.65
CA SER A 166 3.02 10.13 -17.60
C SER A 166 2.04 9.52 -18.60
N HIS A 167 0.81 10.03 -18.68
CA HIS A 167 -0.13 9.62 -19.72
C HIS A 167 0.51 9.96 -21.09
N PRO A 168 0.64 9.03 -22.05
CA PRO A 168 1.37 9.27 -23.30
C PRO A 168 0.72 10.28 -24.27
N ASP A 169 -0.42 10.89 -23.94
CA ASP A 169 -1.18 11.75 -24.85
C ASP A 169 -0.72 13.22 -24.81
N THR A 170 0.60 13.44 -24.77
CA THR A 170 1.19 14.70 -25.23
C THR A 170 2.37 14.35 -26.11
N HIS A 171 2.28 14.73 -27.39
CA HIS A 171 3.28 14.49 -28.42
C HIS A 171 4.71 14.78 -27.92
N ALA A 172 5.47 13.72 -27.62
CA ALA A 172 6.91 13.78 -27.40
C ALA A 172 7.61 12.78 -28.35
N PRO A 173 8.79 13.10 -28.90
CA PRO A 173 9.36 12.37 -30.02
C PRO A 173 9.86 10.98 -29.61
N THR A 174 9.72 10.04 -30.54
CA THR A 174 10.13 8.64 -30.43
C THR A 174 11.64 8.51 -30.19
N ILE A 175 12.04 7.75 -29.15
CA ILE A 175 13.43 7.32 -28.96
C ILE A 175 13.64 6.04 -29.78
N SER A 176 14.54 6.09 -30.77
CA SER A 176 14.97 4.90 -31.52
C SER A 176 15.92 4.07 -30.66
N THR A 177 15.57 2.83 -30.35
CA THR A 177 16.53 1.85 -29.84
C THR A 177 17.22 1.18 -31.02
N SER A 178 18.50 1.51 -31.24
CA SER A 178 19.37 0.74 -32.13
C SER A 178 19.80 -0.54 -31.41
N SER A 179 19.28 -1.69 -31.83
CA SER A 179 19.85 -2.99 -31.46
C SER A 179 21.16 -3.20 -32.22
N ALA A 180 22.29 -3.00 -31.54
CA ALA A 180 23.56 -3.55 -32.01
C ALA A 180 23.71 -4.93 -31.38
N ALA A 181 23.43 -5.96 -32.18
CA ALA A 181 23.88 -7.31 -31.94
C ALA A 181 25.33 -7.43 -32.45
N THR A 182 26.21 -7.94 -31.61
CA THR A 182 27.39 -8.72 -32.00
C THR A 182 27.62 -9.77 -30.93
#